data_AF-A0AAX0RZ57-F1
#
_entry.id   AF-A0AAX0RZ57-F1
#
_cell.length_a   1.000
_cell.length_b   1.000
_cell.length_c   1.000
_cell.angle_alpha   90.00
_cell.angle_beta   90.00
_cell.angle_gamma   90.00
#
_symmetry.space_group_name_H-M   'P 1'
#
loop_
_entity.id
_entity.type
_entity.pdbx_description
1 polymer ?
#
loop_
_entity_poly.entity_id
_entity_poly.type
_entity_poly.pdbx_seq_one_letter_code
_entity_poly.pdbx_strand_id
1 'polypeptide(L)' 'MSGDDTLLFIHLFVIPSISVMCFLNLVSLLKNLKAGKSIHNQTILGAVLCYILFMTLMIALEGMY' A
#
# COMPACT_ATOMS: atom_id res chain seq x y z
N MET A 1 -21.64 -8.30 -6.39
CA MET A 1 -20.50 -8.39 -7.33
C MET A 1 -20.08 -9.84 -7.39
N SER A 2 -19.78 -10.35 -8.58
CA SER A 2 -19.19 -11.68 -8.71
C SER A 2 -17.77 -11.67 -8.10
N GLY A 3 -17.20 -12.86 -7.86
CA GLY A 3 -15.80 -12.98 -7.41
C GLY A 3 -14.82 -12.30 -8.38
N ASP A 4 -15.08 -12.43 -9.68
CA ASP A 4 -14.25 -11.86 -10.75
C ASP A 4 -14.28 -10.33 -10.79
N ASP A 5 -15.47 -9.72 -10.61
CA ASP A 5 -15.61 -8.26 -10.52
C ASP A 5 -14.82 -7.69 -9.33
N THR A 6 -14.77 -8.44 -8.23
CA THR A 6 -14.07 -8.05 -7.01
C THR A 6 -12.56 -8.10 -7.22
N LEU A 7 -12.04 -9.13 -7.89
CA LEU A 7 -10.62 -9.24 -8.22
C LEU A 7 -10.18 -8.17 -9.21
N LEU A 8 -10.99 -7.87 -10.23
CA LEU A 8 -10.74 -6.77 -11.16
C LEU A 8 -10.67 -5.42 -10.43
N PHE A 9 -11.60 -5.16 -9.52
CA PHE A 9 -11.58 -3.95 -8.71
C PHE A 9 -10.33 -3.84 -7.84
N ILE A 10 -9.93 -4.94 -7.18
CA ILE A 10 -8.72 -4.97 -6.35
C ILE A 10 -7.47 -4.67 -7.19
N HIS A 11 -7.33 -5.30 -8.37
CA HIS A 11 -6.17 -5.13 -9.23
C HIS A 11 -6.10 -3.74 -9.89
N LEU A 12 -7.22 -3.19 -10.35
CA LEU A 12 -7.23 -1.93 -11.10
C LEU A 12 -7.28 -0.70 -10.19
N PHE A 13 -7.79 -0.81 -8.97
CA PHE A 13 -7.99 0.36 -8.10
C PHE A 13 -7.27 0.23 -6.77
N VAL A 14 -7.43 -0.88 -6.05
CA VAL A 14 -6.92 -1.01 -4.68
C VAL A 14 -5.39 -1.10 -4.66
N ILE A 15 -4.80 -2.01 -5.43
CA ILE A 15 -3.33 -2.19 -5.48
C ILE A 15 -2.62 -0.93 -5.98
N PRO A 16 -3.07 -0.26 -7.07
CA PRO A 16 -2.46 1.00 -7.51
C PRO A 16 -2.58 2.11 -6.46
N SER A 17 -3.72 2.24 -5.78
CA SER A 17 -3.92 3.25 -4.75
C SER A 17 -2.97 3.06 -3.57
N ILE A 18 -2.83 1.82 -3.08
CA ILE A 18 -1.89 1.49 -2.00
C ILE A 18 -0.45 1.77 -2.46
N SER A 19 -0.11 1.43 -3.70
CA SER A 19 1.22 1.69 -4.28
C SER A 19 1.56 3.18 -4.33
N VAL A 20 0.60 4.04 -4.73
CA VAL A 20 0.75 5.51 -4.69
C VAL A 20 0.97 5.98 -3.25
N MET A 21 0.19 5.47 -2.29
CA MET A 21 0.38 5.82 -0.87
C MET A 21 1.75 5.40 -0.34
N CYS A 22 2.24 4.20 -0.69
CA CYS A 22 3.58 3.74 -0.35
C CYS A 22 4.66 4.67 -0.92
N PHE A 23 4.53 5.06 -2.18
CA PHE A 23 5.47 5.98 -2.81
C PHE A 23 5.47 7.36 -2.13
N LEU A 24 4.30 7.92 -1.85
CA LEU A 24 4.18 9.20 -1.13
C LEU A 24 4.78 9.13 0.27
N ASN A 25 4.56 8.03 0.99
CA ASN A 25 5.15 7.81 2.31
C ASN A 25 6.68 7.74 2.23
N LEU A 26 7.23 7.02 1.25
CA LEU A 26 8.67 6.93 1.02
C LEU A 26 9.28 8.31 0.70
N VAL A 27 8.68 9.06 -0.23
CA VAL A 27 9.15 10.42 -0.56
C VAL A 27 9.10 11.33 0.66
N SER A 28 8.03 11.25 1.46
CA SER A 28 7.89 12.01 2.71
C SER A 28 8.96 11.63 3.74
N LEU A 29 9.24 10.33 3.89
CA LEU A 29 10.29 9.81 4.76
C LEU A 29 11.66 10.35 4.34
N LEU A 30 12.00 10.30 3.05
CA LEU A 30 13.26 10.82 2.53
C LEU A 30 13.40 12.34 2.74
N LYS A 31 12.32 13.10 2.54
CA LYS A 31 12.29 14.55 2.81
C LYS A 31 12.52 14.85 4.30
N ASN A 32 11.89 14.10 5.19
CA ASN A 32 12.04 14.28 6.63
C ASN A 32 13.42 13.86 7.13
N LEU A 33 13.97 12.74 6.63
CA LEU A 33 15.35 12.33 6.91
C LEU A 33 16.35 13.41 6.50
N LYS A 34 16.23 13.93 5.27
CA LYS A 34 17.10 15.02 4.78
C LYS A 34 16.98 16.28 5.63
N ALA A 35 15.80 16.57 6.17
CA ALA A 35 15.54 17.74 7.01
C ALA A 35 15.86 17.52 8.50
N GLY A 36 16.36 16.34 8.91
CA GLY A 36 16.58 16.00 10.32
C GLY A 36 15.30 15.98 11.17
N LYS A 37 14.13 15.83 10.55
CA LYS A 37 12.83 15.76 11.23
C LYS A 37 12.53 14.35 11.68
N SER A 38 11.68 14.22 12.69
CA SER A 38 11.13 12.93 13.11
C SER A 38 10.47 12.20 11.92
N ILE A 39 10.73 10.91 11.82
CA ILE A 39 10.15 9.99 10.82
C ILE A 39 9.11 9.05 11.42
N HIS A 40 8.76 9.21 12.70
CA HIS A 40 7.91 8.29 13.44
C HIS A 40 6.58 7.99 12.70
N ASN A 41 5.94 9.04 12.20
CA ASN A 41 4.68 8.89 11.47
C ASN A 41 4.86 8.13 10.16
N GLN A 42 5.91 8.42 9.40
CA GLN A 42 6.18 7.71 8.15
C GLN A 42 6.56 6.24 8.39
N THR A 43 7.23 5.95 9.50
CA THR A 43 7.56 4.57 9.90
C THR A 43 6.28 3.79 10.23
N ILE A 44 5.40 4.34 11.07
CA ILE A 44 4.13 3.68 11.41
C ILE A 44 3.24 3.54 10.17
N LEU A 45 3.06 4.63 9.41
CA LEU A 45 2.25 4.61 8.19
C LEU A 45 2.82 3.62 7.17
N GLY A 46 4.14 3.56 7.02
CA GLY A 46 4.82 2.60 6.17
C GLY A 46 4.56 1.16 6.58
N ALA A 47 4.64 0.85 7.88
CA ALA A 47 4.32 -0.49 8.39
C ALA A 47 2.86 -0.88 8.12
N VAL A 48 1.92 0.04 8.37
CA VAL A 48 0.48 -0.17 8.10
C VAL A 48 0.21 -0.37 6.62
N LEU A 49 0.81 0.45 5.74
CA LEU A 49 0.65 0.33 4.29
C LEU A 49 1.24 -0.98 3.76
N CYS A 50 2.40 -1.41 4.27
CA CYS A 50 2.97 -2.71 3.93
C CYS A 50 2.04 -3.85 4.36
N TYR A 51 1.51 -3.81 5.57
CA TYR A 51 0.57 -4.83 6.06
C TYR A 51 -0.67 -4.92 5.16
N ILE A 52 -1.29 -3.77 4.84
CA ILE A 52 -2.47 -3.71 3.96
C ILE A 52 -2.12 -4.23 2.55
N LEU A 53 -0.96 -3.88 2.01
CA LEU A 53 -0.50 -4.35 0.70
C LEU A 53 -0.37 -5.88 0.69
N PHE A 54 0.32 -6.46 1.69
CA PHE A 54 0.48 -7.92 1.77
C PHE A 54 -0.86 -8.64 1.88
N MET A 55 -1.77 -8.17 2.75
CA MET A 55 -3.11 -8.77 2.87
C MET A 55 -3.90 -8.68 1.55
N THR A 56 -3.83 -7.53 0.88
CA THR A 56 -4.48 -7.33 -0.42
C THR A 56 -3.92 -8.28 -1.48
N LEU A 57 -2.59 -8.46 -1.51
CA LEU A 57 -1.93 -9.39 -2.43
C LEU A 57 -2.30 -10.84 -2.14
N MET A 58 -2.39 -11.26 -0.87
CA MET A 58 -2.81 -12.63 -0.53
C MET A 58 -4.22 -12.93 -1.04
N ILE A 59 -5.19 -12.03 -0.78
CA ILE A 59 -6.57 -12.17 -1.26
C ILE A 59 -6.62 -12.19 -2.80
N ALA A 60 -5.86 -11.28 -3.43
CA ALA A 60 -5.80 -11.19 -4.89
C ALA A 60 -5.23 -12.47 -5.50
N LEU A 61 -4.17 -13.03 -4.91
CA LEU A 61 -3.53 -14.26 -5.38
C LEU A 61 -4.43 -15.48 -5.17
N GLU A 62 -5.05 -15.64 -4.00
CA GLU A 62 -5.97 -16.75 -3.72
C GLU A 62 -7.14 -16.77 -4.70
N GLY A 63 -7.70 -15.62 -5.06
CA GLY A 63 -8.79 -15.56 -6.03
C GLY A 63 -8.38 -15.86 -7.49
N MET A 64 -7.08 -15.95 -7.80
CA MET A 64 -6.61 -16.36 -9.13
C MET A 64 -6.44 -17.88 -9.29
N TYR A 65 -6.53 -18.66 -8.20
CA TYR A 65 -6.42 -20.13 -8.19
C TYR A 65 -7.78 -20.78 -8.02
#